data_AF-A0A2D8I2U5-F1
#
_entry.id   AF-A0A2D8I2U5-F1
#
_cell.length_a   1.000
_cell.length_b   1.000
_cell.length_c   1.000
_cell.angle_alpha   90.00
_cell.angle_beta   90.00
_cell.angle_gamma   90.00
#
_symmetry.space_group_name_H-M   'P 1'
#
loop_
_entity.id
_entity.type
_entity.pdbx_description
1 polymer ?
#
loop_
_entity_poly.entity_id
_entity_poly.type
_entity_poly.pdbx_seq_one_letter_code
_entity_poly.pdbx_strand_id
1 'polypeptide(L)'
;MISTKSHTECTTLNKRILIDALLETSNRLEHPDVEYQWGHMGQCNAGHLIQTLTGMSSYEIVKSIDFKYDEWSEHAFDYCSNTGHKVDDLFNAMHNLGLTHEDIVKLEHLSDTEILNNLEGGFRYLSKNEKSDVIAYMRSYADLLQKS
;
A
#
# COMPACT_ATOMS: atom_id res chain seq x y z
N MET A 1 -7.20 13.43 -33.53
CA MET A 1 -6.19 13.83 -32.54
C MET A 1 -6.89 14.34 -31.28
N ILE A 2 -7.39 13.43 -30.43
CA ILE A 2 -7.95 13.74 -29.11
C ILE A 2 -7.67 12.51 -28.24
N SER A 3 -6.47 12.35 -27.68
CA SER A 3 -6.21 11.29 -26.67
C SER A 3 -4.85 11.40 -25.98
N THR A 4 -4.42 12.61 -25.60
CA THR A 4 -3.17 12.77 -24.81
C THR A 4 -3.40 13.60 -23.55
N LYS A 5 -4.22 14.66 -23.62
CA LYS A 5 -4.56 15.48 -22.44
C LYS A 5 -5.27 14.69 -21.32
N SER A 6 -6.25 13.86 -21.67
CA SER A 6 -7.04 13.10 -20.69
C SER A 6 -6.24 12.05 -19.93
N HIS A 7 -5.26 11.41 -20.58
CA HIS A 7 -4.40 10.42 -19.93
C HIS A 7 -3.43 11.08 -18.95
N THR A 8 -2.79 12.19 -19.34
CA THR A 8 -1.88 12.92 -18.45
C THR A 8 -2.61 13.47 -17.22
N GLU A 9 -3.80 14.05 -17.38
CA GLU A 9 -4.61 14.56 -16.27
C GLU A 9 -5.04 13.45 -15.29
N CYS A 10 -5.43 12.27 -15.81
CA CYS A 10 -5.77 11.11 -14.98
C CYS A 10 -4.56 10.58 -14.20
N THR A 11 -3.39 10.45 -14.85
CA THR A 11 -2.16 10.02 -14.18
C THR A 11 -1.75 10.98 -13.06
N THR A 12 -1.83 12.29 -13.27
CA THR A 12 -1.53 13.29 -12.24
C THR A 12 -2.49 13.20 -11.05
N LEU A 13 -3.78 12.98 -11.30
CA LEU A 13 -4.77 12.82 -10.25
C LEU A 13 -4.53 11.55 -9.41
N ASN A 14 -4.33 10.40 -10.07
CA ASN A 14 -4.08 9.12 -9.40
C ASN A 14 -2.83 9.18 -8.52
N LYS A 15 -1.78 9.80 -9.05
CA LYS A 15 -0.55 10.05 -8.31
C LYS A 15 -0.78 10.91 -7.07
N ARG A 16 -1.60 11.96 -7.17
CA ARG A 16 -1.93 12.81 -6.02
C ARG A 16 -2.69 12.03 -4.95
N ILE A 17 -3.68 11.23 -5.36
CA ILE A 17 -4.45 10.37 -4.46
C ILE A 17 -3.53 9.39 -3.73
N LEU A 18 -2.58 8.76 -4.44
CA LEU A 18 -1.63 7.83 -3.85
C LEU A 18 -0.71 8.53 -2.83
N ILE A 19 -0.17 9.70 -3.17
CA ILE A 19 0.65 10.51 -2.25
C ILE A 19 -0.14 10.82 -0.97
N ASP A 20 -1.36 11.33 -1.12
CA ASP A 20 -2.20 11.71 0.02
C ASP A 20 -2.55 10.47 0.86
N ALA A 21 -2.83 9.32 0.24
CA ALA A 21 -3.10 8.06 0.93
C ALA A 21 -1.90 7.50 1.70
N LEU A 22 -0.69 7.58 1.14
CA LEU A 22 0.55 7.16 1.82
C LEU A 22 0.81 8.03 3.05
N LEU A 23 0.66 9.35 2.93
CA LEU A 23 0.83 10.29 4.03
C LEU A 23 -0.23 10.11 5.12
N GLU A 24 -1.50 9.98 4.74
CA GLU A 24 -2.60 9.75 5.68
C GLU A 24 -2.42 8.41 6.42
N THR A 25 -2.04 7.35 5.70
CA THR A 25 -1.74 6.05 6.31
C THR A 25 -0.59 6.16 7.31
N SER A 26 0.47 6.88 6.96
CA SER A 26 1.63 7.12 7.83
C SER A 26 1.21 7.85 9.11
N ASN A 27 0.44 8.93 8.98
CA ASN A 27 -0.03 9.72 10.13
C ASN A 27 -0.97 8.91 11.02
N ARG A 28 -1.85 8.10 10.43
CA ARG A 28 -2.72 7.20 11.18
C ARG A 28 -1.91 6.20 12.00
N LEU A 29 -0.89 5.57 11.40
CA LEU A 29 -0.03 4.60 12.09
C LEU A 29 0.76 5.19 13.26
N GLU A 30 1.03 6.50 13.28
CA GLU A 30 1.69 7.15 14.43
C GLU A 30 0.85 7.09 15.71
N HIS A 31 -0.47 6.99 15.60
CA HIS A 31 -1.32 6.89 16.78
C HIS A 31 -1.07 5.58 17.55
N PRO A 32 -0.97 5.64 18.88
CA PRO A 32 -0.67 4.47 19.70
C PRO A 32 -1.79 3.42 19.67
N ASP A 33 -3.03 3.86 19.46
CA ASP A 33 -4.22 2.99 19.48
C ASP A 33 -4.46 2.25 18.15
N VAL A 34 -3.63 2.50 17.14
CA VAL A 34 -3.74 1.80 15.85
C VAL A 34 -3.01 0.47 15.95
N GLU A 35 -3.82 -0.60 15.96
CA GLU A 35 -3.35 -1.98 15.87
C GLU A 35 -2.61 -2.20 14.56
N TYR A 36 -1.44 -2.82 14.67
CA TYR A 36 -0.54 -3.13 13.57
C TYR A 36 0.05 -4.50 13.79
N GLN A 37 -0.02 -5.36 12.78
CA GLN A 37 0.53 -6.70 12.80
C GLN A 37 0.82 -7.12 11.37
N TRP A 38 2.10 -7.28 11.03
CA TRP A 38 2.51 -7.63 9.66
C TRP A 38 1.84 -8.92 9.17
N GLY A 39 1.70 -9.94 10.03
CA GLY A 39 1.05 -11.21 9.68
C GLY A 39 -0.48 -11.17 9.59
N HIS A 40 -1.12 -10.03 9.86
CA HIS A 40 -2.58 -9.92 9.84
C HIS A 40 -3.04 -9.15 8.60
N MET A 41 -3.92 -9.76 7.81
CA MET A 41 -4.28 -9.24 6.47
C MET A 41 -4.86 -7.82 6.45
N GLY A 42 -5.63 -7.45 7.46
CA GLY A 42 -6.16 -6.09 7.58
C GLY A 42 -5.21 -5.10 8.26
N GLN A 43 -4.12 -5.56 8.88
CA GLN A 43 -3.23 -4.75 9.76
C GLN A 43 -1.76 -4.79 9.32
N CYS A 44 -1.49 -5.38 8.15
CA CYS A 44 -0.18 -5.39 7.53
C CYS A 44 0.08 -4.10 6.76
N ASN A 45 1.24 -4.00 6.10
CA ASN A 45 1.69 -2.74 5.48
C ASN A 45 0.75 -2.32 4.34
N ALA A 46 0.47 -3.24 3.40
CA ALA A 46 -0.49 -2.98 2.33
C ALA A 46 -1.93 -2.89 2.87
N GLY A 47 -2.28 -3.70 3.87
CA GLY A 47 -3.60 -3.69 4.51
C GLY A 47 -3.98 -2.31 5.05
N HIS A 48 -3.04 -1.63 5.73
CA HIS A 48 -3.27 -0.26 6.19
C HIS A 48 -3.47 0.73 5.06
N LEU A 49 -2.69 0.65 3.97
CA LEU A 49 -2.90 1.52 2.81
C LEU A 49 -4.28 1.29 2.17
N ILE A 50 -4.70 0.03 2.03
CA ILE A 50 -6.02 -0.35 1.52
C ILE A 50 -7.15 0.23 2.39
N GLN A 51 -7.04 0.15 3.71
CA GLN A 51 -8.02 0.76 4.62
C GLN A 51 -8.15 2.27 4.36
N THR A 52 -7.04 2.98 4.14
CA THR A 52 -7.05 4.42 3.86
C THR A 52 -7.70 4.72 2.50
N LEU A 53 -7.40 3.92 1.47
CA LEU A 53 -7.90 4.11 0.12
C LEU A 53 -9.39 3.79 -0.04
N THR A 54 -9.86 2.78 0.68
CA THR A 54 -11.22 2.25 0.53
C THR A 54 -12.17 2.68 1.65
N GLY A 55 -11.63 3.13 2.78
CA GLY A 55 -12.39 3.38 4.01
C GLY A 55 -12.81 2.11 4.75
N MET A 56 -12.46 0.92 4.25
CA MET A 56 -12.78 -0.34 4.92
C MET A 56 -11.97 -0.48 6.21
N SER A 57 -12.58 -1.07 7.23
CA SER A 57 -11.90 -1.52 8.44
C SER A 57 -11.07 -2.79 8.19
N SER A 58 -10.11 -3.06 9.06
CA SER A 58 -9.37 -4.33 9.09
C SER A 58 -10.32 -5.55 9.07
N TYR A 59 -11.40 -5.51 9.84
CA TYR A 59 -12.41 -6.58 9.85
C TYR A 59 -13.12 -6.74 8.49
N GLU A 60 -13.51 -5.65 7.84
CA GLU A 60 -14.16 -5.71 6.53
C GLU A 60 -13.23 -6.26 5.45
N ILE A 61 -11.93 -5.93 5.52
CA ILE A 61 -10.91 -6.51 4.66
C ILE A 61 -10.83 -8.03 4.89
N VAL A 62 -10.65 -8.48 6.13
CA VAL A 62 -10.57 -9.92 6.46
C VAL A 62 -11.87 -10.67 6.14
N LYS A 63 -13.03 -10.01 6.23
CA LYS A 63 -14.30 -10.60 5.83
C LYS A 63 -14.43 -10.72 4.31
N SER A 64 -13.88 -9.77 3.55
CA SER A 64 -13.97 -9.74 2.07
C SER A 64 -13.25 -10.91 1.39
N ILE A 65 -12.34 -11.56 2.12
CA ILE A 65 -11.46 -12.65 1.68
C ILE A 65 -11.88 -14.01 2.29
N ASP A 66 -13.04 -14.05 2.95
CA ASP A 66 -13.62 -15.24 3.59
C ASP A 66 -12.78 -15.82 4.75
N PHE A 67 -12.00 -15.00 5.47
CA PHE A 67 -11.11 -15.43 6.57
C PHE A 67 -10.12 -16.54 6.19
N LYS A 68 -9.92 -16.81 4.91
CA LYS A 68 -8.93 -17.78 4.43
C LYS A 68 -7.56 -17.11 4.47
N TYR A 69 -6.53 -17.89 4.78
CA TYR A 69 -5.11 -17.50 4.79
C TYR A 69 -4.64 -16.81 6.08
N ASP A 70 -4.44 -17.66 7.07
CA ASP A 70 -3.70 -17.50 8.32
C ASP A 70 -2.27 -16.96 8.11
N GLU A 71 -1.72 -17.06 6.88
CA GLU A 71 -0.39 -16.61 6.49
C GLU A 71 -0.41 -15.67 5.26
N TRP A 72 -1.45 -14.85 5.11
CA TRP A 72 -1.62 -13.96 3.97
C TRP A 72 -0.38 -13.15 3.58
N SER A 73 0.40 -12.64 4.51
CA SER A 73 1.58 -11.82 4.18
C SER A 73 2.69 -12.63 3.47
N GLU A 74 2.70 -13.94 3.68
CA GLU A 74 3.54 -14.90 2.95
C GLU A 74 2.88 -15.41 1.66
N HIS A 75 1.54 -15.34 1.56
CA HIS A 75 0.74 -15.76 0.39
C HIS A 75 0.22 -14.61 -0.49
N ALA A 76 0.46 -13.35 -0.15
CA ALA A 76 0.03 -12.18 -0.92
C ALA A 76 0.61 -12.22 -2.35
N PHE A 77 1.70 -12.98 -2.51
CA PHE A 77 2.38 -13.33 -3.76
C PHE A 77 1.55 -14.24 -4.70
N ASP A 78 0.64 -15.05 -4.17
CA ASP A 78 -0.13 -16.05 -4.94
C ASP A 78 -1.44 -15.48 -5.52
N TYR A 79 -1.72 -14.19 -5.28
CA TYR A 79 -2.92 -13.54 -5.82
C TYR A 79 -2.83 -13.44 -7.35
N CYS A 80 -3.64 -14.25 -8.03
CA CYS A 80 -3.87 -14.18 -9.47
C CYS A 80 -5.20 -13.47 -9.74
N SER A 81 -5.16 -12.35 -10.46
CA SER A 81 -6.36 -11.61 -10.88
C SER A 81 -7.31 -12.51 -11.69
N ASN A 82 -8.62 -12.47 -11.39
CA ASN A 82 -9.76 -13.24 -11.99
C ASN A 82 -10.33 -14.35 -11.10
N THR A 83 -10.45 -14.14 -9.80
CA THR A 83 -11.17 -15.08 -8.93
C THR A 83 -12.64 -14.71 -8.74
N GLY A 84 -13.01 -13.44 -9.02
CA GLY A 84 -14.36 -12.93 -8.84
C GLY A 84 -14.71 -12.62 -7.38
N HIS A 85 -13.70 -12.56 -6.50
CA HIS A 85 -13.85 -12.21 -5.10
C HIS A 85 -13.68 -10.70 -4.87
N LYS A 86 -14.25 -10.18 -3.77
CA LYS A 86 -14.08 -8.77 -3.37
C LYS A 86 -12.61 -8.38 -3.08
N VAL A 87 -11.74 -9.38 -2.92
CA VAL A 87 -10.28 -9.22 -2.90
C VAL A 87 -9.79 -8.56 -4.17
N ASP A 88 -10.38 -8.94 -5.31
CA ASP A 88 -10.05 -8.38 -6.61
C ASP A 88 -10.31 -6.87 -6.62
N ASP A 89 -11.39 -6.41 -5.99
CA ASP A 89 -11.72 -4.98 -5.88
C ASP A 89 -10.69 -4.19 -5.06
N LEU A 90 -10.08 -4.80 -4.02
CA LEU A 90 -9.05 -4.17 -3.20
C LEU A 90 -7.75 -3.97 -3.98
N PHE A 91 -7.31 -5.01 -4.70
CA PHE A 91 -6.13 -4.93 -5.55
C PHE A 91 -6.37 -4.02 -6.76
N ASN A 92 -7.59 -4.05 -7.33
CA ASN A 92 -7.99 -3.15 -8.40
C ASN A 92 -7.97 -1.69 -7.93
N ALA A 93 -8.34 -1.39 -6.68
CA ALA A 93 -8.27 -0.03 -6.15
C ALA A 93 -6.83 0.51 -6.17
N MET A 94 -5.86 -0.30 -5.75
CA MET A 94 -4.43 0.08 -5.82
C MET A 94 -3.92 0.11 -7.26
N HIS A 95 -4.33 -0.85 -8.10
CA HIS A 95 -3.94 -0.91 -9.51
C HIS A 95 -4.45 0.29 -10.31
N ASN A 96 -5.68 0.71 -10.06
CA ASN A 96 -6.27 1.90 -10.68
C ASN A 96 -5.52 3.19 -10.31
N LEU A 97 -4.80 3.20 -9.18
CA LEU A 97 -3.92 4.30 -8.77
C LEU A 97 -2.50 4.18 -9.34
N GLY A 98 -2.21 3.10 -10.07
CA GLY A 98 -0.94 2.87 -10.75
C GLY A 98 0.01 1.93 -10.01
N LEU A 99 -0.41 1.30 -8.90
CA LEU A 99 0.43 0.29 -8.24
C LEU A 99 0.36 -1.02 -9.02
N THR A 100 1.53 -1.55 -9.35
CA THR A 100 1.66 -2.91 -9.84
C THR A 100 1.61 -3.90 -8.68
N HIS A 101 1.42 -5.19 -9.00
CA HIS A 101 1.55 -6.24 -8.00
C HIS A 101 2.94 -6.24 -7.33
N GLU A 102 4.00 -5.96 -8.11
CA GLU A 102 5.37 -5.86 -7.58
C GLU A 102 5.50 -4.71 -6.57
N ASP A 103 4.88 -3.55 -6.82
CA ASP A 103 4.91 -2.43 -5.88
C ASP A 103 4.24 -2.79 -4.55
N ILE A 104 3.14 -3.55 -4.60
CA ILE A 104 2.44 -4.01 -3.40
C ILE A 104 3.29 -5.00 -2.62
N VAL A 105 3.94 -5.96 -3.30
CA VAL A 105 4.88 -6.91 -2.67
C VAL A 105 6.03 -6.18 -1.99
N LYS A 106 6.61 -5.18 -2.67
CA LYS A 106 7.70 -4.37 -2.13
C LYS A 106 7.25 -3.51 -0.95
N LEU A 107 6.04 -2.95 -0.99
CA LEU A 107 5.43 -2.25 0.14
C LEU A 107 5.23 -3.20 1.32
N GLU A 108 4.78 -4.42 1.07
CA GLU A 108 4.56 -5.41 2.12
C GLU A 108 5.87 -5.80 2.81
N HIS A 109 6.98 -5.85 2.06
CA HIS A 109 8.30 -6.25 2.56
C HIS A 109 9.25 -5.10 2.88
N LEU A 110 8.83 -3.85 2.65
CA LEU A 110 9.65 -2.64 2.77
C LEU A 110 10.97 -2.74 1.97
N SER A 111 10.88 -3.21 0.72
CA SER A 111 12.04 -3.70 -0.03
C SER A 111 12.36 -2.95 -1.33
N ASP A 112 11.61 -1.93 -1.73
CA ASP A 112 11.97 -1.16 -2.93
C ASP A 112 13.24 -0.35 -2.69
N THR A 113 14.27 -0.60 -3.48
CA THR A 113 15.57 0.04 -3.30
C THR A 113 15.55 1.54 -3.56
N GLU A 114 14.71 2.05 -4.46
CA GLU A 114 14.61 3.50 -4.69
C GLU A 114 14.02 4.18 -3.43
N ILE A 115 12.95 3.60 -2.87
CA ILE A 115 12.32 4.10 -1.65
C ILE A 115 13.30 4.05 -0.47
N LEU A 116 14.05 2.95 -0.32
CA LEU A 116 15.06 2.81 0.73
C LEU A 116 16.19 3.82 0.58
N ASN A 117 16.63 4.13 -0.64
CA ASN A 117 17.66 5.14 -0.88
C ASN A 117 17.18 6.56 -0.59
N ASN A 118 15.88 6.83 -0.68
CA ASN A 118 15.29 8.14 -0.39
C ASN A 118 14.94 8.35 1.09
N LEU A 119 15.18 7.36 1.96
CA LEU A 119 14.97 7.51 3.40
C LEU A 119 15.76 8.71 3.97
N GLU A 120 15.17 9.41 4.93
CA GLU A 120 15.87 10.43 5.70
C GLU A 120 17.08 9.79 6.42
N GLY A 121 18.25 10.39 6.28
CA GLY A 121 19.51 9.83 6.78
C GLY A 121 20.17 8.82 5.83
N GLY A 122 19.55 8.53 4.68
CA GLY A 122 20.09 7.65 3.65
C GLY A 122 19.67 6.19 3.79
N PHE A 123 20.22 5.35 2.91
CA PHE A 123 19.85 3.95 2.79
C PHE A 123 20.05 3.16 4.09
N ARG A 124 19.01 2.43 4.49
CA ARG A 124 19.04 1.41 5.55
C ARG A 124 17.97 0.35 5.27
N TYR A 125 18.18 -0.86 5.79
CA TYR A 125 17.13 -1.88 5.79
C TYR A 125 16.09 -1.57 6.86
N LEU A 126 14.85 -1.94 6.58
CA LEU A 126 13.69 -1.72 7.41
C LEU A 126 13.13 -3.06 7.90
N SER A 127 12.58 -3.07 9.11
CA SER A 127 11.86 -4.23 9.63
C SER A 127 10.38 -4.13 9.26
N LYS A 128 9.91 -5.09 8.46
CA LYS A 128 8.52 -5.14 7.99
C LYS A 128 7.48 -5.36 9.08
N ASN A 129 7.89 -5.67 10.32
CA ASN A 129 7.02 -5.81 11.48
C ASN A 129 7.25 -4.70 12.52
N GLU A 130 7.93 -3.62 12.14
CA GLU A 130 8.13 -2.45 12.99
C GLU A 130 7.37 -1.25 12.44
N LYS A 131 6.36 -0.79 13.17
CA LYS A 131 5.45 0.28 12.73
C LYS A 131 6.16 1.56 12.30
N SER A 132 7.22 1.95 13.03
CA SER A 132 8.01 3.14 12.70
C SER A 132 8.74 3.04 11.36
N ASP A 133 9.16 1.82 10.98
CA ASP A 133 9.84 1.59 9.72
C ASP A 133 8.86 1.63 8.53
N VAL A 134 7.64 1.11 8.71
CA VAL A 134 6.57 1.25 7.71
C VAL A 134 6.23 2.72 7.46
N ILE A 135 6.12 3.51 8.53
CA ILE A 135 5.87 4.97 8.45
C ILE A 135 6.99 5.65 7.67
N ALA A 136 8.26 5.34 7.99
CA ALA A 136 9.41 5.92 7.29
C ALA A 136 9.41 5.55 5.79
N TYR A 137 9.08 4.29 5.47
CA TYR A 137 8.98 3.82 4.09
C TYR A 137 7.87 4.53 3.31
N MET A 138 6.65 4.60 3.85
CA MET A 138 5.51 5.23 3.18
C MET A 138 5.74 6.73 2.95
N ARG A 139 6.36 7.43 3.91
CA ARG A 139 6.75 8.84 3.76
C ARG A 139 7.81 9.03 2.68
N SER A 140 8.84 8.18 2.67
CA SER A 140 9.86 8.19 1.62
C SER A 140 9.25 7.92 0.24
N TYR A 141 8.30 6.98 0.16
CA TYR A 141 7.60 6.67 -1.08
C TYR A 141 6.78 7.86 -1.57
N ALA A 142 6.00 8.49 -0.69
CA ALA A 142 5.22 9.67 -1.01
C ALA A 142 6.11 10.83 -1.52
N ASP A 143 7.28 11.03 -0.92
CA ASP A 143 8.25 12.05 -1.31
C ASP A 143 8.87 11.78 -2.70
N LEU A 144 9.26 10.53 -3.01
CA LEU A 144 9.69 10.15 -4.36
C LEU A 144 8.62 10.38 -5.41
N LEU A 145 7.37 10.03 -5.08
CA LEU A 145 6.25 10.33 -5.96
C LEU A 145 6.12 11.84 -6.15
N GLN A 146 6.23 12.68 -5.12
CA GLN A 146 6.15 14.14 -5.30
C GLN A 146 7.25 14.72 -6.21
N LYS A 147 8.44 14.11 -6.24
CA LYS A 147 9.61 14.58 -7.02
C LYS A 147 9.62 14.11 -8.48
N SER A 148 8.86 13.08 -8.83
CA SER A 148 8.77 12.54 -10.20
C SER A 148 7.81 13.30 -11.12
#